data_AF-A0A4Q4XEY0-F1
#
_entry.id   AF-A0A4Q4XEY0-F1
#
_cell.length_a   1.000
_cell.length_b   1.000
_cell.length_c   1.000
_cell.angle_alpha   90.00
_cell.angle_beta   90.00
_cell.angle_gamma   90.00
#
_symmetry.space_group_name_H-M   'P 1'
#
loop_
_entity.id
_entity.type
_entity.pdbx_description
1 polymer ?
#
loop_
_entity_poly.entity_id
_entity_poly.type
_entity_poly.pdbx_seq_one_letter_code
_entity_poly.pdbx_strand_id
1 'polypeptide(L)'
;MKAKRIAWNMKITAILAACLIAATAVVAKSCNRGGVYYGSSLLRRGNYRDHIVETLQAVGQPTDEAHIQNSKFDCLDDGDIAFRQFHSKGCGGTDSENPDYCL
;
A
#
# COMPACT_ATOMS: atom_id res chain seq x y z
N MET A 1 -25.33 -50.03 40.13
CA MET A 1 -26.36 -49.71 39.13
C MET A 1 -25.76 -48.77 38.09
N LYS A 2 -25.73 -49.15 36.81
CA LYS A 2 -25.28 -48.29 35.68
C LYS A 2 -26.53 -47.65 35.07
N ALA A 3 -26.68 -46.33 35.20
CA ALA A 3 -27.72 -45.59 34.52
C ALA A 3 -27.32 -45.34 33.06
N LYS A 4 -28.15 -45.84 32.15
CA LYS A 4 -28.09 -45.68 30.69
C LYS A 4 -28.51 -44.26 30.30
N ARG A 5 -27.86 -43.79 29.24
CA ARG A 5 -28.09 -42.57 28.46
C ARG A 5 -29.56 -42.45 27.99
N ILE A 6 -30.02 -41.24 27.66
CA ILE A 6 -30.43 -40.80 26.30
C ILE A 6 -31.21 -39.46 26.35
N ALA A 7 -30.83 -38.58 25.42
CA ALA A 7 -31.59 -37.50 24.77
C ALA A 7 -31.91 -36.23 25.55
N TRP A 8 -31.03 -35.25 25.37
CA TRP A 8 -31.47 -33.87 25.16
C TRP A 8 -31.26 -33.52 23.69
N ASN A 9 -32.31 -33.69 22.90
CA ASN A 9 -32.41 -33.19 21.54
C ASN A 9 -32.59 -31.67 21.59
N MET A 10 -31.50 -30.91 21.64
CA MET A 10 -31.51 -29.51 21.22
C MET A 10 -30.83 -29.47 19.85
N LYS A 11 -31.64 -29.37 18.79
CA LYS A 11 -31.13 -29.13 17.43
C LYS A 11 -30.47 -27.76 17.45
N ILE A 12 -29.14 -27.74 17.59
CA ILE A 12 -28.34 -26.53 17.39
C ILE A 12 -28.35 -26.31 15.86
N THR A 13 -29.33 -25.56 15.37
CA THR A 13 -29.31 -25.00 14.03
C THR A 13 -28.12 -24.06 13.94
N ALA A 14 -26.98 -24.60 13.49
CA ALA A 14 -25.81 -23.83 13.14
C ALA A 14 -26.14 -22.97 11.92
N ILE A 15 -26.57 -21.73 12.14
CA ILE A 15 -26.63 -20.72 11.09
C ILE A 15 -25.19 -20.28 10.83
N LEU A 16 -24.50 -21.02 9.96
CA LEU A 16 -23.23 -20.61 9.35
C LEU A 16 -23.54 -19.49 8.36
N ALA A 17 -23.63 -18.26 8.85
CA ALA A 17 -23.62 -17.08 8.00
C ALA A 17 -22.18 -16.89 7.46
N ALA A 18 -21.93 -17.42 6.26
CA ALA A 18 -20.69 -17.17 5.54
C ALA A 18 -20.69 -15.72 5.06
N CYS A 19 -20.10 -14.81 5.85
CA CYS A 19 -19.73 -13.47 5.39
C CYS A 19 -18.58 -13.62 4.37
N LEU A 20 -18.93 -13.82 3.10
CA LEU A 20 -18.00 -13.62 1.98
C LEU A 20 -17.81 -12.11 1.82
N ILE A 21 -16.85 -11.56 2.57
CA ILE A 21 -16.38 -10.20 2.34
C ILE A 21 -15.63 -10.24 1.01
N ALA A 22 -16.30 -9.89 -0.09
CA ALA A 22 -15.65 -9.69 -1.37
C ALA A 22 -14.71 -8.50 -1.21
N ALA A 23 -13.42 -8.75 -0.99
CA ALA A 23 -12.41 -7.72 -1.04
C ALA A 23 -12.37 -7.17 -2.48
N THR A 24 -12.90 -5.97 -2.68
CA THR A 24 -12.74 -5.26 -3.94
C THR A 24 -11.25 -4.97 -4.10
N ALA A 25 -10.57 -5.71 -4.98
CA ALA A 25 -9.20 -5.42 -5.32
C ALA A 25 -9.17 -4.06 -6.03
N VAL A 26 -8.72 -3.03 -5.32
CA VAL A 26 -8.41 -1.74 -5.94
C VAL A 26 -7.15 -1.96 -6.77
N VAL A 27 -7.31 -2.00 -8.09
CA VAL A 27 -6.17 -2.02 -9.01
C VAL A 27 -5.56 -0.62 -9.00
N ALA A 28 -4.56 -0.42 -8.12
CA ALA A 28 -3.76 0.79 -8.09
C ALA A 28 -3.07 0.98 -9.45
N LYS A 29 -3.02 2.22 -9.95
CA LYS A 29 -2.31 2.49 -11.20
C LYS A 29 -0.81 2.43 -10.94
N SER A 30 -0.17 1.43 -11.52
CA SER A 30 1.29 1.28 -11.46
C SER A 30 2.00 2.46 -12.14
N CYS A 31 3.21 2.78 -11.68
CA CYS A 31 4.11 3.70 -12.34
C CYS A 31 4.56 3.14 -13.71
N ASN A 32 4.95 4.01 -14.64
CA ASN A 32 5.38 3.55 -15.95
C ASN A 32 6.87 3.21 -15.90
N ARG A 33 7.23 1.98 -16.33
CA ARG A 33 8.62 1.52 -16.41
C ARG A 33 9.53 2.56 -17.08
N GLY A 34 10.68 2.83 -16.46
CA GLY A 34 11.66 3.81 -16.94
C GLY A 34 11.30 5.27 -16.64
N GLY A 35 10.13 5.51 -16.03
CA GLY A 35 9.76 6.82 -15.51
C GLY A 35 10.47 7.14 -14.19
N VAL A 36 10.55 8.42 -13.88
CA VAL A 36 11.08 8.94 -12.61
C VAL A 36 9.97 9.68 -11.90
N TYR A 37 9.74 9.35 -10.63
CA TYR A 37 8.61 9.87 -9.87
C TYR A 37 9.05 10.36 -8.50
N TYR A 38 8.42 11.42 -8.02
CA TYR A 38 8.48 11.75 -6.60
C TYR A 38 7.44 10.94 -5.85
N GLY A 39 7.72 10.67 -4.57
CA GLY A 39 6.81 9.93 -3.70
C GLY A 39 5.41 10.54 -3.67
N SER A 40 5.28 11.87 -3.69
CA SER A 40 3.99 12.57 -3.89
C SER A 40 3.19 12.09 -5.10
N SER A 41 3.80 12.04 -6.29
CA SER A 41 3.14 11.53 -7.50
C SER A 41 2.86 10.04 -7.48
N LEU A 42 3.69 9.23 -6.80
CA LEU A 42 3.42 7.80 -6.61
C LEU A 42 2.20 7.58 -5.71
N LEU A 43 2.11 8.30 -4.59
CA LEU A 43 0.98 8.27 -3.67
C LEU A 43 -0.34 8.67 -4.34
N ARG A 44 -0.30 9.60 -5.30
CA ARG A 44 -1.47 10.03 -6.07
C ARG A 44 -1.90 8.99 -7.12
N ARG A 45 -0.96 8.23 -7.67
CA ARG A 45 -1.24 7.19 -8.68
C ARG A 45 -1.87 5.94 -8.09
N GLY A 46 -1.48 5.57 -6.87
CA GLY A 46 -1.91 4.31 -6.28
C GLY A 46 -1.41 4.07 -4.88
N ASN A 47 -1.56 2.82 -4.42
CA ASN A 47 -1.20 2.40 -3.08
C ASN A 47 0.32 2.17 -2.93
N TYR A 48 1.11 3.22 -3.15
CA TYR A 48 2.58 3.16 -3.12
C TYR A 48 3.19 3.41 -1.73
N ARG A 49 2.38 3.80 -0.74
CA ARG A 49 2.90 4.24 0.57
C ARG A 49 3.77 3.19 1.24
N ASP A 50 3.27 1.96 1.36
CA ASP A 50 4.01 0.87 2.02
C ASP A 50 5.27 0.53 1.23
N HIS A 51 5.17 0.47 -0.10
CA HIS A 51 6.31 0.19 -0.97
C HIS A 51 7.42 1.26 -0.87
N ILE A 52 7.04 2.54 -0.78
CA ILE A 52 7.97 3.65 -0.55
C ILE A 52 8.67 3.48 0.80
N VAL A 53 7.92 3.17 1.86
CA VAL A 53 8.48 2.96 3.20
C VAL A 53 9.48 1.81 3.20
N GLU A 54 9.12 0.66 2.62
CA GLU A 54 10.01 -0.50 2.49
C GLU A 54 11.28 -0.16 1.71
N THR A 55 11.13 0.55 0.59
CA THR A 55 12.26 0.96 -0.26
C THR A 55 13.21 1.90 0.50
N LEU A 56 12.67 2.88 1.25
CA LEU A 56 13.47 3.81 2.05
C LEU A 56 14.20 3.07 3.19
N GLN A 57 13.52 2.14 3.88
CA GLN A 57 14.12 1.32 4.92
C GLN A 57 15.26 0.46 4.38
N ALA A 58 15.08 -0.15 3.20
CA ALA A 58 16.08 -1.00 2.56
C ALA A 58 17.40 -0.26 2.27
N VAL A 59 17.34 1.05 2.02
CA VAL A 59 18.51 1.91 1.79
C VAL A 59 18.93 2.73 3.01
N GLY A 60 18.34 2.47 4.18
CA GLY A 60 18.67 3.15 5.44
C GLY A 60 18.25 4.62 5.49
N GLN A 61 17.28 5.04 4.69
CA GLN A 61 16.70 6.39 4.74
C GLN A 61 15.59 6.47 5.80
N PRO A 62 15.37 7.66 6.40
CA PRO A 62 14.19 7.89 7.22
C PRO A 62 12.89 7.68 6.45
N THR A 63 11.83 7.32 7.17
CA THR A 63 10.49 7.06 6.61
C THR A 63 9.46 8.07 7.12
N ASP A 64 9.89 9.26 7.53
CA ASP A 64 8.98 10.34 7.87
C ASP A 64 8.26 10.88 6.61
N GLU A 65 7.20 11.65 6.82
CA GLU A 65 6.39 12.17 5.72
C GLU A 65 7.18 13.00 4.71
N ALA A 66 8.23 13.71 5.14
CA ALA A 66 9.05 14.46 4.22
C ALA A 66 9.81 13.51 3.29
N HIS A 67 10.42 12.45 3.83
CA HIS A 67 11.11 11.45 3.00
C HIS A 67 10.15 10.68 2.11
N ILE A 68 8.96 10.32 2.61
CA ILE A 68 7.95 9.64 1.81
C ILE A 68 7.51 10.50 0.63
N GLN A 69 7.26 11.79 0.83
CA GLN A 69 6.74 12.66 -0.22
C GLN A 69 7.83 13.20 -1.16
N ASN A 70 8.99 13.57 -0.61
CA ASN A 70 10.01 14.33 -1.33
C ASN A 70 11.18 13.48 -1.84
N SER A 71 11.14 12.16 -1.63
CA SER A 71 12.11 11.26 -2.25
C SER A 71 11.75 11.00 -3.72
N LYS A 72 12.78 10.91 -4.54
CA LYS A 72 12.71 10.56 -5.95
C LYS A 72 13.00 9.08 -6.12
N PHE A 73 12.21 8.43 -6.97
CA PHE A 73 12.29 7.02 -7.26
C PHE A 73 12.34 6.78 -8.78
N ASP A 74 13.12 5.80 -9.20
CA ASP A 74 13.06 5.25 -10.55
C ASP A 74 12.01 4.14 -10.57
N CYS A 75 11.10 4.16 -11.55
CA CYS A 75 10.10 3.12 -11.74
C CYS A 75 10.68 1.96 -12.56
N LEU A 76 10.65 0.77 -11.98
CA LEU A 76 11.17 -0.46 -12.55
C LEU A 76 10.04 -1.29 -13.18
N ASP A 77 10.29 -2.59 -13.35
CA ASP A 77 9.30 -3.55 -13.84
C ASP A 77 8.20 -3.80 -12.79
N ASP A 78 6.99 -4.12 -13.26
CA ASP A 78 5.81 -4.43 -12.43
C ASP A 78 5.39 -3.34 -11.43
N GLY A 79 5.86 -2.10 -11.62
CA GLY A 79 5.58 -0.99 -10.72
C GLY A 79 6.48 -0.92 -9.50
N ASP A 80 7.56 -1.72 -9.49
CA ASP A 80 8.60 -1.62 -8.48
C ASP A 80 9.34 -0.29 -8.55
N ILE A 81 9.95 0.12 -7.44
CA ILE A 81 10.59 1.43 -7.31
C ILE A 81 11.97 1.31 -6.67
N ALA A 82 12.93 2.02 -7.23
CA ALA A 82 14.26 2.16 -6.64
C ALA A 82 14.45 3.58 -6.11
N PHE A 83 14.90 3.72 -4.85
CA PHE A 83 15.26 5.02 -4.30
C PHE A 83 16.42 5.64 -5.07
N ARG A 84 16.28 6.93 -5.40
CA ARG A 84 17.29 7.68 -6.13
C ARG A 84 17.91 8.80 -5.29
N GLN A 85 17.09 9.65 -4.68
CA GLN A 85 17.56 10.73 -3.79
C GLN A 85 16.42 11.35 -3.00
N PHE A 86 16.74 11.91 -1.83
CA PHE A 86 15.83 12.76 -1.05
C PHE A 86 16.05 14.24 -1.36
N HIS A 87 14.97 15.02 -1.43
CA HIS A 87 15.02 16.49 -1.56
C HIS A 87 14.54 17.18 -0.29
N SER A 88 15.47 17.79 0.44
CA SER A 88 15.19 18.41 1.74
C SER A 88 14.41 19.73 1.66
N LYS A 89 14.44 20.43 0.52
CA LYS A 89 13.70 21.68 0.33
C LYS A 89 12.23 21.47 -0.06
N GLY A 90 11.81 20.22 -0.22
CA GLY A 90 10.44 19.87 -0.57
C GLY A 90 10.15 19.85 -2.06
N CYS A 91 8.98 19.31 -2.38
CA CYS A 91 8.46 19.11 -3.72
C CYS A 91 7.16 19.89 -3.93
N GLY A 92 7.02 20.54 -5.08
CA GLY A 92 5.84 21.30 -5.52
C GLY A 92 5.18 20.70 -6.76
N GLY A 93 3.99 21.19 -7.10
CA GLY A 93 3.19 20.67 -8.21
C GLY A 93 2.44 19.37 -7.90
N THR A 94 2.32 19.01 -6.61
CA THR A 94 1.67 17.77 -6.14
C THR A 94 0.15 17.74 -6.39
N ASP A 95 -0.42 18.83 -6.91
CA ASP A 95 -1.84 19.12 -7.10
C ASP A 95 -2.20 19.72 -8.48
N SER A 96 -1.26 19.79 -9.44
CA SER A 96 -1.50 20.42 -10.76
C SER A 96 -1.26 19.48 -11.93
N GLU A 97 -1.82 19.79 -13.11
CA GLU A 97 -1.54 19.08 -14.37
C GLU A 97 -0.04 19.17 -14.81
N ASN A 98 0.77 19.95 -14.10
CA ASN A 98 2.21 20.09 -14.34
C ASN A 98 3.01 18.95 -13.71
N PRO A 99 4.18 18.60 -14.29
CA PRO A 99 5.05 17.59 -13.71
C PRO A 99 5.56 18.02 -12.32
N ASP A 100 5.47 17.11 -11.34
CA ASP A 100 6.03 17.27 -10.00
C ASP A 100 7.51 17.77 -10.11
N TYR A 101 7.83 18.85 -9.41
CA TYR A 101 9.20 19.40 -9.35
C TYR A 101 9.65 19.53 -7.90
N CYS A 102 10.95 19.39 -7.64
CA CYS A 102 11.54 19.59 -6.32
C CYS A 102 12.73 20.54 -6.41
N LEU A 103 12.95 21.30 -5.33
CA LEU A 103 13.86 22.47 -5.25
C LEU A 103 15.21 22.17 -4.58
#